data_AF-E0LXG4-F1
#
_entry.id   AF-E0LXG4-F1
#
_cell.length_a   1.000
_cell.length_b   1.000
_cell.length_c   1.000
_cell.angle_alpha   90.00
_cell.angle_beta   90.00
_cell.angle_gamma   90.00
#
_symmetry.space_group_name_H-M   'P 1'
#
loop_
_entity.id
_entity.type
_entity.pdbx_description
1 polymer ?
#
loop_
_entity_poly.entity_id
_entity_poly.type
_entity_poly.pdbx_seq_one_letter_code
_entity_poly.pdbx_strand_id
1 'polypeptide(L)'
;MNLTEVIAKVNRILSRKRTSHLDFLFIFFCVWTLISVGGEAQYYLFKFIGSDSATLYGSAFEDAIAKIPDLNKYILMSYSLHDNYNYIAAFLIVLTSLFFQSSLQIFFASIISSILTLTTTDIAHLFFSKTLTIQSAVECLIANFFGSPVISAFIIFLYCIKKNLLSLNNVNIKVRHLTSYISYILLCLFILIVSYYIICFFYRPTSINFSVSTSQDFSGNYFTTSERDDQRKTKKQEKKEEFSIFGKPVKIEKEVQLTGMITEINSKTKEDESYNITLSLFTNCPDDTIAKALPSESYNFRNVKSLKIKPSESMSMIRISDKNGYTKLTDEIVNLFSVKRNSNNAYDINKTNDGTAYYFPSHTDGGIYIATPTIDYEKNKNKKTSSFTLTINGITKKINIETERLRSSKLHSPLKCESVSINKLGENLLIKKSDAMIIGLFIKIEPNLKDEFYTPEISNGNSHFEIKGEILSLINKDINKDNFLKNYFKKWIYRGNSIALIR
;
A
#
# COMPACT_ATOMS: atom_id res chain seq x y z
N MET A 1 -5.32 -52.93 -68.34
CA MET A 1 -5.37 -52.40 -66.96
C MET A 1 -6.74 -51.76 -66.78
N ASN A 2 -7.58 -52.31 -65.91
CA ASN A 2 -9.02 -52.01 -65.92
C ASN A 2 -9.27 -50.58 -65.39
N LEU A 3 -10.13 -49.80 -66.04
CA LEU A 3 -10.44 -48.42 -65.62
C LEU A 3 -10.94 -48.37 -64.17
N THR A 4 -11.64 -49.42 -63.75
CA THR A 4 -12.08 -49.68 -62.37
C THR A 4 -10.94 -49.96 -61.40
N GLU A 5 -9.85 -50.61 -61.82
CA GLU A 5 -8.64 -50.78 -61.01
C GLU A 5 -7.86 -49.47 -60.89
N VAL A 6 -7.80 -48.66 -61.95
CA VAL A 6 -7.15 -47.34 -61.91
C VAL A 6 -7.96 -46.40 -61.02
N ILE A 7 -9.29 -46.37 -61.13
CA ILE A 7 -10.18 -45.58 -60.25
C ILE A 7 -10.11 -46.10 -58.82
N ALA A 8 -10.06 -47.42 -58.58
CA ALA A 8 -9.90 -47.98 -57.22
C ALA A 8 -8.50 -47.71 -56.64
N LYS A 9 -7.45 -47.65 -57.47
CA LYS A 9 -6.07 -47.34 -57.06
C LYS A 9 -5.91 -45.83 -56.82
N VAL A 10 -6.51 -44.99 -57.65
CA VAL A 10 -6.60 -43.53 -57.45
C VAL A 10 -7.44 -43.21 -56.22
N ASN A 11 -8.60 -43.85 -56.01
CA ASN A 11 -9.38 -43.71 -54.78
C ASN A 11 -8.68 -44.31 -53.55
N ARG A 12 -7.91 -45.40 -53.67
CA ARG A 12 -7.06 -45.92 -52.56
C ARG A 12 -5.87 -45.01 -52.25
N ILE A 13 -5.33 -44.29 -53.23
CA ILE A 13 -4.25 -43.32 -53.05
C ILE A 13 -4.82 -42.02 -52.44
N LEU A 14 -5.98 -41.54 -52.90
CA LEU A 14 -6.71 -40.41 -52.31
C LEU A 14 -7.25 -40.73 -50.89
N SER A 15 -7.66 -41.97 -50.63
CA SER A 15 -8.08 -42.44 -49.31
C SER A 15 -6.93 -42.64 -48.32
N ARG A 16 -5.67 -42.64 -48.75
CA ARG A 16 -4.49 -42.92 -47.90
C ARG A 16 -4.00 -41.71 -47.09
N LYS A 17 -4.56 -40.52 -47.30
CA LYS A 17 -4.23 -39.30 -46.55
C LYS A 17 -5.47 -38.42 -46.29
N ARG A 18 -6.59 -38.99 -45.87
CA ARG A 18 -7.61 -38.19 -45.17
C ARG A 18 -7.03 -37.84 -43.79
N THR A 19 -6.35 -36.71 -43.68
CA THR A 19 -6.14 -36.08 -42.37
C THR A 19 -7.53 -35.92 -41.76
N SER A 20 -7.77 -36.64 -40.67
CA SER A 20 -8.99 -36.51 -39.89
C SER A 20 -9.10 -35.06 -39.43
N HIS A 21 -10.33 -34.55 -39.27
CA HIS A 21 -10.54 -33.24 -38.65
C HIS A 21 -9.85 -33.14 -37.27
N LEU A 22 -9.70 -34.28 -36.58
CA LEU A 22 -8.93 -34.37 -35.33
C LEU A 22 -7.44 -34.12 -35.54
N ASP A 23 -6.85 -34.60 -36.64
CA ASP A 23 -5.42 -34.40 -36.92
C ASP A 23 -5.12 -32.92 -37.16
N PHE A 24 -5.98 -32.25 -37.91
CA PHE A 24 -5.91 -30.81 -38.10
C PHE A 24 -5.97 -30.09 -36.75
N LEU A 25 -6.96 -30.43 -35.92
CA LEU A 25 -7.16 -29.80 -34.62
C LEU A 25 -5.95 -29.95 -33.68
N PHE A 26 -5.38 -31.15 -33.56
CA PHE A 26 -4.21 -31.33 -32.70
C PHE A 26 -2.95 -30.65 -33.23
N ILE A 27 -2.70 -30.69 -34.55
CA ILE A 27 -1.55 -29.98 -35.15
C ILE A 27 -1.74 -28.46 -34.97
N PHE A 28 -2.95 -27.96 -35.15
CA PHE A 28 -3.32 -26.58 -34.87
C PHE A 28 -2.98 -26.16 -33.43
N PHE A 29 -3.39 -26.95 -32.43
CA PHE A 29 -3.05 -26.66 -31.03
C PHE A 29 -1.54 -26.68 -30.78
N CYS A 30 -0.79 -27.62 -31.38
CA CYS A 30 0.67 -27.64 -31.25
C CYS A 30 1.32 -26.39 -31.83
N VAL A 31 0.91 -25.97 -33.04
CA VAL A 31 1.45 -24.77 -33.70
C VAL A 31 1.06 -23.51 -32.94
N TRP A 32 -0.19 -23.41 -32.47
CA TRP A 32 -0.64 -22.28 -31.65
C TRP A 32 0.13 -22.18 -30.33
N THR A 33 0.41 -23.31 -29.68
CA THR A 33 1.23 -23.35 -28.46
C THR A 33 2.64 -22.83 -28.73
N LEU A 34 3.27 -23.31 -29.81
CA LEU A 34 4.62 -22.89 -30.20
C LEU A 34 4.70 -21.39 -30.50
N ILE A 35 3.74 -20.86 -31.25
CA ILE A 35 3.72 -19.42 -31.61
C ILE A 35 3.48 -18.57 -30.37
N SER A 36 2.55 -18.95 -29.49
CA SER A 36 2.24 -18.17 -28.29
C SER A 36 3.43 -18.08 -27.33
N VAL A 37 4.10 -19.21 -27.09
CA VAL A 37 5.33 -19.25 -26.29
C VAL A 37 6.49 -18.54 -26.99
N GLY A 38 6.60 -18.70 -28.31
CA GLY A 38 7.63 -18.06 -29.12
C GLY A 38 7.54 -16.53 -29.10
N GLY A 39 6.33 -15.98 -29.17
CA GLY A 39 6.10 -14.53 -29.10
C GLY A 39 6.57 -13.90 -27.79
N GLU A 40 6.36 -14.59 -26.66
CA GLU A 40 6.88 -14.12 -25.36
C GLU A 40 8.41 -14.16 -25.31
N ALA A 41 9.03 -15.24 -25.80
CA ALA A 41 10.49 -15.34 -25.87
C ALA A 41 11.09 -14.25 -26.78
N GLN A 42 10.43 -13.96 -27.91
CA GLN A 42 10.82 -12.86 -28.81
C GLN A 42 10.72 -11.51 -28.11
N TYR A 43 9.63 -11.24 -27.38
CA TYR A 43 9.47 -10.00 -26.63
C TYR A 43 10.63 -9.74 -25.67
N TYR A 44 10.99 -10.74 -24.86
CA TYR A 44 12.10 -10.62 -23.92
C TYR A 44 13.47 -10.47 -24.61
N LEU A 45 13.66 -11.11 -25.78
CA LEU A 45 14.88 -11.01 -26.56
C LEU A 45 15.07 -9.62 -27.18
N PHE A 46 14.02 -9.03 -27.76
CA PHE A 46 14.09 -7.66 -28.31
C PHE A 46 14.22 -6.62 -27.20
N LYS A 47 13.56 -6.80 -26.05
CA LYS A 47 13.78 -5.94 -24.88
C LYS A 47 15.22 -6.01 -24.36
N PHE A 48 15.85 -7.18 -24.46
CA PHE A 48 17.27 -7.31 -24.11
C PHE A 48 18.19 -6.61 -25.12
N ILE A 49 17.95 -6.76 -26.43
CA ILE A 49 18.78 -6.15 -27.47
C ILE A 49 18.63 -4.62 -27.53
N GLY A 50 17.40 -4.13 -27.37
CA GLY A 50 17.06 -2.71 -27.54
C GLY A 50 17.15 -1.87 -26.28
N SER A 51 17.62 -2.42 -25.15
CA SER A 51 17.67 -1.69 -23.88
C SER A 51 19.08 -1.21 -23.54
N ASP A 52 19.16 0.06 -23.14
CA ASP A 52 20.39 0.69 -22.61
C ASP A 52 20.64 0.36 -21.12
N SER A 53 19.82 -0.49 -20.52
CA SER A 53 19.93 -0.79 -19.08
C SER A 53 21.09 -1.75 -18.79
N ALA A 54 21.80 -1.50 -17.69
CA ALA A 54 22.93 -2.34 -17.26
C ALA A 54 22.52 -3.71 -16.69
N THR A 55 21.23 -3.98 -16.52
CA THR A 55 20.76 -5.23 -15.90
C THR A 55 19.64 -5.87 -16.72
N LEU A 56 19.63 -7.20 -16.78
CA LEU A 56 18.62 -7.97 -17.50
C LEU A 56 17.18 -7.64 -17.02
N TYR A 57 17.04 -7.25 -15.75
CA TYR A 57 15.80 -6.80 -15.14
C TYR A 57 15.39 -5.40 -15.57
N GLY A 58 16.31 -4.43 -15.53
CA GLY A 58 16.05 -3.07 -16.02
C GLY A 58 15.65 -3.07 -17.50
N SER A 59 16.19 -4.02 -18.28
CA SER A 59 15.90 -4.14 -19.70
C SER A 59 14.54 -4.76 -19.99
N ALA A 60 14.16 -5.82 -19.27
CA ALA A 60 12.89 -6.51 -19.48
C ALA A 60 11.70 -5.80 -18.83
N PHE A 61 11.93 -5.09 -17.71
CA PHE A 61 10.88 -4.57 -16.86
C PHE A 61 10.90 -3.05 -16.69
N GLU A 62 11.83 -2.33 -17.35
CA GLU A 62 11.91 -0.85 -17.30
C GLU A 62 11.88 -0.33 -15.84
N ASP A 63 12.65 -0.98 -14.96
CA ASP A 63 12.72 -0.73 -13.51
C ASP A 63 11.41 -0.93 -12.71
N ALA A 64 10.37 -1.54 -13.31
CA ALA A 64 9.13 -1.91 -12.63
C ALA A 64 9.21 -3.29 -11.91
N ILE A 65 8.52 -3.43 -10.79
CA ILE A 65 8.38 -4.72 -10.08
C ILE A 65 7.35 -5.58 -10.83
N ALA A 66 7.82 -6.39 -11.78
CA ALA A 66 6.95 -7.32 -12.50
C ALA A 66 6.75 -8.64 -11.72
N LYS A 67 5.49 -9.05 -11.58
CA LYS A 67 5.13 -10.34 -11.00
C LYS A 67 4.91 -11.36 -12.12
N ILE A 68 5.85 -12.28 -12.29
CA ILE A 68 5.70 -13.42 -13.20
C ILE A 68 4.50 -14.27 -12.72
N PRO A 69 3.57 -14.66 -13.63
CA PRO A 69 2.45 -15.52 -13.26
C PRO A 69 2.91 -16.90 -12.77
N ASP A 70 2.11 -17.55 -11.93
CA ASP A 70 2.33 -18.96 -11.60
C ASP A 70 2.07 -19.84 -12.84
N LEU A 71 2.70 -21.02 -12.92
CA LEU A 71 2.64 -21.92 -14.10
C LEU A 71 1.20 -22.14 -14.61
N ASN A 72 0.22 -22.34 -13.73
CA ASN A 72 -1.18 -22.54 -14.13
C ASN A 72 -1.75 -21.32 -14.85
N LYS A 73 -1.44 -20.11 -14.35
CA LYS A 73 -1.90 -18.87 -14.97
C LYS A 73 -1.15 -18.61 -16.29
N TYR A 74 0.14 -18.97 -16.35
CA TYR A 74 0.94 -18.91 -17.56
C TYR A 74 0.32 -19.74 -18.69
N ILE A 75 0.00 -21.02 -18.41
CA ILE A 75 -0.65 -21.92 -19.38
C ILE A 75 -2.00 -21.35 -19.85
N LEU A 76 -2.81 -20.82 -18.94
CA LEU A 76 -4.11 -20.24 -19.30
C LEU A 76 -3.96 -18.99 -20.18
N MET A 77 -2.95 -18.16 -19.93
CA MET A 77 -2.68 -16.96 -20.74
C MET A 77 -2.23 -17.32 -22.16
N SER A 78 -1.44 -18.39 -22.34
CA SER A 78 -1.00 -18.84 -23.66
C SER A 78 -2.16 -19.20 -24.60
N TYR A 79 -3.33 -19.56 -24.06
CA TYR A 79 -4.54 -19.91 -24.82
C TYR A 79 -5.67 -18.86 -24.71
N SER A 80 -5.38 -17.64 -24.23
CA SER A 80 -6.38 -16.56 -24.17
C SER A 80 -6.80 -16.14 -25.57
N LEU A 81 -8.10 -16.19 -25.88
CA LEU A 81 -8.63 -15.73 -27.17
C LEU A 81 -8.79 -14.20 -27.25
N HIS A 82 -8.86 -13.53 -26.11
CA HIS A 82 -9.13 -12.08 -26.04
C HIS A 82 -7.88 -11.26 -26.36
N ASP A 83 -6.72 -11.73 -25.90
CA ASP A 83 -5.48 -10.94 -25.88
C ASP A 83 -4.40 -11.48 -26.83
N ASN A 84 -4.67 -12.59 -27.52
CA ASN A 84 -3.70 -13.26 -28.37
C ASN A 84 -4.36 -13.71 -29.69
N TYR A 85 -4.08 -13.00 -30.78
CA TYR A 85 -4.59 -13.32 -32.13
C TYR A 85 -3.78 -14.42 -32.85
N ASN A 86 -2.76 -14.99 -32.21
CA ASN A 86 -1.86 -15.97 -32.84
C ASN A 86 -2.58 -17.27 -33.24
N TYR A 87 -3.75 -17.54 -32.69
CA TYR A 87 -4.59 -18.67 -33.12
C TYR A 87 -5.02 -18.52 -34.59
N ILE A 88 -5.23 -17.29 -35.10
CA ILE A 88 -5.61 -17.08 -36.50
C ILE A 88 -4.45 -17.45 -37.42
N ALA A 89 -3.23 -17.00 -37.09
CA ALA A 89 -2.03 -17.36 -37.83
C ALA A 89 -1.78 -18.87 -37.78
N ALA A 90 -1.85 -19.49 -36.60
CA ALA A 90 -1.69 -20.93 -36.44
C ALA A 90 -2.68 -21.73 -37.29
N PHE A 91 -3.95 -21.31 -37.34
CA PHE A 91 -4.97 -21.95 -38.15
C PHE A 91 -4.62 -21.91 -39.63
N LEU A 92 -4.24 -20.74 -40.15
CA LEU A 92 -3.91 -20.56 -41.57
C LEU A 92 -2.63 -21.31 -41.97
N ILE A 93 -1.61 -21.33 -41.11
CA ILE A 93 -0.35 -22.07 -41.32
C ILE A 93 -0.63 -23.58 -41.40
N VAL A 94 -1.44 -24.12 -40.49
CA VAL A 94 -1.77 -25.55 -40.52
C VAL A 94 -2.66 -25.86 -41.72
N LEU A 95 -3.60 -24.98 -42.08
CA LEU A 95 -4.46 -25.15 -43.24
C LEU A 95 -3.66 -25.20 -44.53
N THR A 96 -2.68 -24.31 -44.73
CA THR A 96 -1.80 -24.34 -45.91
C THR A 96 -0.98 -25.62 -45.98
N SER A 97 -0.52 -26.15 -44.84
CA SER A 97 0.23 -27.41 -44.79
C SER A 97 -0.55 -28.62 -45.33
N LEU A 98 -1.89 -28.59 -45.28
CA LEU A 98 -2.74 -29.72 -45.71
C LEU A 98 -2.84 -29.87 -47.23
N PHE A 99 -2.61 -28.81 -48.00
CA PHE A 99 -2.74 -28.83 -49.46
C PHE A 99 -1.55 -29.46 -50.19
N PHE A 100 -0.45 -29.73 -49.47
CA PHE A 100 0.79 -30.23 -50.06
C PHE A 100 1.10 -31.67 -49.64
N GLN A 101 1.69 -32.46 -50.56
CA GLN A 101 1.88 -33.90 -50.35
C GLN A 101 3.32 -34.28 -49.95
N SER A 102 4.31 -33.54 -50.46
CA SER A 102 5.74 -33.75 -50.18
C SER A 102 6.18 -32.97 -48.94
N SER A 103 7.05 -33.55 -48.11
CA SER A 103 7.61 -32.86 -46.94
C SER A 103 8.34 -31.57 -47.31
N LEU A 104 9.02 -31.52 -48.47
CA LEU A 104 9.67 -30.30 -48.97
C LEU A 104 8.65 -29.23 -49.36
N GLN A 105 7.53 -29.62 -49.98
CA GLN A 105 6.47 -28.68 -50.32
C GLN A 105 5.79 -28.13 -49.07
N ILE A 106 5.50 -29.00 -48.09
CA ILE A 106 4.97 -28.58 -46.79
C ILE A 106 5.96 -27.63 -46.10
N PHE A 107 7.26 -27.90 -46.18
CA PHE A 107 8.30 -27.05 -45.60
C PHE A 107 8.24 -25.62 -46.14
N PHE A 108 8.38 -25.47 -47.46
CA PHE A 108 8.43 -24.15 -48.09
C PHE A 108 7.08 -23.42 -48.02
N ALA A 109 5.97 -24.13 -48.21
CA ALA A 109 4.64 -23.55 -48.10
C ALA A 109 4.37 -23.03 -46.67
N SER A 110 4.76 -23.80 -45.65
CA SER A 110 4.59 -23.38 -44.25
C SER A 110 5.50 -22.22 -43.88
N ILE A 111 6.70 -22.10 -44.47
CA ILE A 111 7.57 -20.92 -44.29
C ILE A 111 6.86 -19.67 -44.83
N ILE A 112 6.45 -19.70 -46.11
CA ILE A 112 5.81 -18.55 -46.75
C ILE A 112 4.51 -18.18 -46.01
N SER A 113 3.70 -19.18 -45.67
CA SER A 113 2.48 -18.98 -44.89
C SER A 113 2.76 -18.38 -43.52
N SER A 114 3.79 -18.86 -42.81
CA SER A 114 4.13 -18.34 -41.48
C SER A 114 4.58 -16.89 -41.56
N ILE A 115 5.47 -16.53 -42.49
CA ILE A 115 5.93 -15.15 -42.67
C ILE A 115 4.73 -14.23 -42.94
N LEU A 116 3.87 -14.58 -43.90
CA LEU A 116 2.75 -13.72 -44.29
C LEU A 116 1.70 -13.62 -43.19
N THR A 117 1.27 -14.75 -42.64
CA THR A 117 0.17 -14.77 -41.67
C THR A 117 0.57 -14.17 -40.33
N LEU A 118 1.74 -14.52 -39.79
CA LEU A 118 2.24 -13.93 -38.53
C LEU A 118 2.47 -12.42 -38.67
N THR A 119 3.15 -11.99 -39.74
CA THR A 119 3.40 -10.55 -39.94
C THR A 119 2.08 -9.78 -40.08
N THR A 120 1.09 -10.35 -40.77
CA THR A 120 -0.23 -9.71 -40.90
C THR A 120 -0.97 -9.66 -39.55
N THR A 121 -0.96 -10.75 -38.78
CA THR A 121 -1.62 -10.78 -37.46
C THR A 121 -0.93 -9.88 -36.45
N ASP A 122 0.40 -9.82 -36.45
CA ASP A 122 1.18 -8.98 -35.54
C ASP A 122 0.97 -7.50 -35.84
N ILE A 123 1.03 -7.10 -37.12
CA ILE A 123 0.76 -5.73 -37.54
C ILE A 123 -0.69 -5.34 -37.21
N ALA A 124 -1.65 -6.22 -37.45
CA ALA A 124 -3.05 -5.97 -37.10
C ALA A 124 -3.21 -5.78 -35.59
N HIS A 125 -2.60 -6.65 -34.78
CA HIS A 125 -2.60 -6.53 -33.32
C HIS A 125 -1.99 -5.20 -32.87
N LEU A 126 -0.79 -4.86 -33.34
CA LEU A 126 -0.09 -3.61 -33.02
C LEU A 126 -0.89 -2.36 -33.44
N PHE A 127 -1.62 -2.44 -34.55
CA PHE A 127 -2.49 -1.37 -35.01
C PHE A 127 -3.69 -1.18 -34.09
N PHE A 128 -4.40 -2.27 -33.73
CA PHE A 128 -5.55 -2.21 -32.82
C PHE A 128 -5.16 -1.82 -31.39
N SER A 129 -3.98 -2.22 -30.91
CA SER A 129 -3.45 -1.84 -29.59
C SER A 129 -2.86 -0.42 -29.57
N LYS A 130 -2.81 0.29 -30.71
CA LYS A 130 -2.19 1.62 -30.86
C LYS A 130 -0.71 1.67 -30.48
N THR A 131 0.02 0.57 -30.64
CA THR A 131 1.46 0.46 -30.34
C THR A 131 2.32 0.32 -31.59
N LEU A 132 1.73 0.46 -32.78
CA LEU A 132 2.43 0.34 -34.06
C LEU A 132 3.43 1.49 -34.25
N THR A 133 4.71 1.14 -34.25
CA THR A 133 5.83 2.00 -34.63
C THR A 133 6.65 1.34 -35.75
N ILE A 134 7.42 2.12 -36.50
CA ILE A 134 8.31 1.59 -37.55
C ILE A 134 9.27 0.55 -36.96
N GLN A 135 9.81 0.82 -35.76
CA GLN A 135 10.68 -0.12 -35.05
C GLN A 135 9.97 -1.45 -34.76
N SER A 136 8.78 -1.40 -34.14
CA SER A 136 8.02 -2.63 -33.83
C SER A 136 7.65 -3.44 -35.08
N ALA A 137 7.37 -2.77 -36.20
CA ALA A 137 7.05 -3.45 -37.46
C ALA A 137 8.27 -4.17 -38.05
N VAL A 138 9.45 -3.55 -37.97
CA VAL A 138 10.71 -4.15 -38.41
C VAL A 138 11.10 -5.33 -37.51
N GLU A 139 10.98 -5.18 -36.18
CA GLU A 139 11.23 -6.26 -35.22
C GLU A 139 10.33 -7.47 -35.49
N CYS A 140 9.03 -7.25 -35.73
CA CYS A 140 8.09 -8.33 -36.09
C CYS A 140 8.49 -9.03 -37.38
N LEU A 141 8.86 -8.28 -38.43
CA LEU A 141 9.26 -8.86 -39.71
C LEU A 141 10.51 -9.72 -39.58
N ILE A 142 11.53 -9.24 -38.86
CA ILE A 142 12.76 -9.98 -38.58
C ILE A 142 12.44 -11.25 -37.78
N ALA A 143 11.67 -11.11 -36.70
CA ALA A 143 11.29 -12.23 -35.83
C ALA A 143 10.54 -13.33 -36.60
N ASN A 144 9.60 -12.94 -37.45
CA ASN A 144 8.80 -13.85 -38.25
C ASN A 144 9.61 -14.49 -39.38
N PHE A 145 10.54 -13.77 -40.00
CA PHE A 145 11.44 -14.32 -41.01
C PHE A 145 12.31 -15.45 -40.44
N PHE A 146 12.90 -15.25 -39.26
CA PHE A 146 13.74 -16.27 -38.60
C PHE A 146 12.92 -17.36 -37.90
N GLY A 147 11.75 -17.04 -37.37
CA GLY A 147 10.86 -18.00 -36.70
C GLY A 147 10.15 -18.96 -37.65
N SER A 148 9.86 -18.53 -38.88
CA SER A 148 9.08 -19.32 -39.85
C SER A 148 9.73 -20.66 -40.26
N PRO A 149 11.05 -20.75 -40.51
CA PRO A 149 11.72 -22.04 -40.69
C PRO A 149 11.56 -22.99 -39.50
N VAL A 150 11.58 -22.47 -38.27
CA VAL A 150 11.41 -23.28 -37.05
C VAL A 150 9.99 -23.83 -36.95
N ILE A 151 8.98 -22.99 -37.18
CA ILE A 151 7.57 -23.41 -37.21
C ILE A 151 7.35 -24.49 -38.29
N SER A 152 7.92 -24.28 -39.47
CA SER A 152 7.82 -25.22 -40.58
C SER A 152 8.48 -26.57 -40.28
N ALA A 153 9.69 -26.55 -39.70
CA ALA A 153 10.37 -27.77 -39.25
C ALA A 153 9.56 -28.50 -38.17
N PHE A 154 8.92 -27.75 -37.25
CA PHE A 154 8.06 -28.31 -36.22
C PHE A 154 6.81 -28.99 -36.81
N ILE A 155 6.18 -28.40 -37.82
CA ILE A 155 5.04 -29.04 -38.52
C ILE A 155 5.45 -30.37 -39.16
N ILE A 156 6.62 -30.42 -39.82
CA ILE A 156 7.15 -31.67 -40.40
C ILE A 156 7.43 -32.68 -39.30
N PHE A 157 7.98 -32.26 -38.17
CA PHE A 157 8.20 -33.11 -37.01
C PHE A 157 6.89 -33.71 -36.49
N LEU A 158 5.80 -32.94 -36.40
CA LEU A 158 4.47 -33.45 -36.02
C LEU A 158 3.95 -34.50 -37.01
N TYR A 159 4.11 -34.27 -38.32
CA TYR A 159 3.77 -35.27 -39.33
C TYR A 159 4.65 -36.52 -39.25
N CYS A 160 5.93 -36.36 -38.87
CA CYS A 160 6.87 -37.47 -38.69
C CYS A 160 6.49 -38.36 -37.50
N ILE A 161 6.14 -37.76 -36.34
CA ILE A 161 5.63 -38.49 -35.16
C ILE A 161 4.48 -39.41 -35.59
N LYS A 162 3.48 -38.84 -36.26
CA LYS A 162 2.32 -39.59 -36.70
C LYS A 162 2.65 -40.65 -37.73
N LYS A 163 3.50 -40.34 -38.71
CA LYS A 163 3.95 -41.32 -39.71
C LYS A 163 4.62 -42.52 -39.05
N ASN A 164 5.49 -42.28 -38.08
CA ASN A 164 6.22 -43.32 -37.34
C ASN A 164 5.29 -44.15 -36.45
N LEU A 165 4.30 -43.54 -35.80
CA LEU A 165 3.31 -44.29 -35.01
C LEU A 165 2.36 -45.11 -35.90
N LEU A 166 1.99 -44.59 -37.07
CA LEU A 166 1.15 -45.30 -38.02
C LEU A 166 1.87 -46.46 -38.73
N SER A 167 3.20 -46.45 -38.85
CA SER A 167 3.97 -47.54 -39.46
C SER A 167 4.12 -48.79 -38.57
N LEU A 168 3.71 -48.72 -37.30
CA LEU A 168 3.76 -49.83 -36.34
C LEU A 168 2.72 -50.90 -36.62
N ASN A 169 2.94 -51.74 -37.63
CA ASN A 169 1.96 -52.69 -38.18
C ASN A 169 1.33 -53.67 -37.18
N ASN A 170 1.94 -53.88 -36.01
CA ASN A 170 1.49 -54.85 -35.00
C ASN A 170 0.41 -54.33 -34.03
N VAL A 171 0.07 -53.03 -34.08
CA VAL A 171 -0.88 -52.39 -33.13
C VAL A 171 -2.21 -52.04 -33.81
N ASN A 172 -3.34 -52.06 -33.10
CA ASN A 172 -4.62 -51.61 -33.68
C ASN A 172 -4.55 -50.15 -34.19
N ILE A 173 -5.09 -49.86 -35.38
CA ILE A 173 -5.09 -48.53 -36.00
C ILE A 173 -5.69 -47.44 -35.09
N LYS A 174 -6.76 -47.76 -34.34
CA LYS A 174 -7.38 -46.81 -33.40
C LYS A 174 -6.43 -46.42 -32.27
N VAL A 175 -5.68 -47.39 -31.75
CA VAL A 175 -4.68 -47.17 -30.70
C VAL A 175 -3.54 -46.32 -31.25
N ARG A 176 -3.06 -46.56 -32.47
CA ARG A 176 -2.02 -45.72 -33.11
C ARG A 176 -2.44 -44.25 -33.23
N HIS A 177 -3.69 -44.00 -33.64
CA HIS A 177 -4.23 -42.63 -33.69
C HIS A 177 -4.30 -42.00 -32.29
N LEU A 178 -4.83 -42.73 -31.30
CA LEU A 178 -4.90 -42.25 -29.92
C LEU A 178 -3.52 -41.92 -29.35
N THR A 179 -2.53 -42.79 -29.56
CA THR A 179 -1.14 -42.55 -29.14
C THR A 179 -0.57 -41.30 -29.80
N SER A 180 -0.84 -41.07 -31.10
CA SER A 180 -0.39 -39.86 -31.78
C SER A 180 -0.97 -38.59 -31.17
N TYR A 181 -2.26 -38.60 -30.78
CA TYR A 181 -2.89 -37.45 -30.13
C TYR A 181 -2.37 -37.22 -28.71
N ILE A 182 -2.13 -38.28 -27.94
CA ILE A 182 -1.48 -38.19 -26.63
C ILE A 182 -0.06 -37.60 -26.78
N SER A 183 0.71 -38.03 -27.78
CA SER A 183 2.04 -37.47 -28.05
C SER A 183 1.98 -35.97 -28.34
N TYR A 184 0.99 -35.49 -29.08
CA TYR A 184 0.79 -34.07 -29.34
C TYR A 184 0.45 -33.27 -28.08
N ILE A 185 -0.45 -33.78 -27.22
CA ILE A 185 -0.77 -33.14 -25.94
C ILE A 185 0.46 -33.05 -25.04
N LEU A 186 1.21 -34.15 -24.91
CA LEU A 186 2.43 -34.19 -24.11
C LEU A 186 3.49 -33.21 -24.63
N LEU A 187 3.60 -33.07 -25.96
CA LEU A 187 4.51 -32.11 -26.57
C LEU A 187 4.11 -30.65 -26.27
N CYS A 188 2.81 -30.31 -26.31
CA CYS A 188 2.35 -28.98 -25.91
C CYS A 188 2.67 -28.68 -24.44
N LEU A 189 2.40 -29.63 -23.55
CA LEU A 189 2.71 -29.49 -22.12
C LEU A 189 4.21 -29.33 -21.89
N PHE A 190 5.03 -30.11 -22.60
CA PHE A 190 6.48 -30.00 -22.53
C PHE A 190 6.97 -28.61 -22.97
N ILE A 191 6.49 -28.09 -24.11
CA ILE A 191 6.84 -26.75 -24.59
C ILE A 191 6.48 -25.68 -23.56
N LEU A 192 5.28 -25.73 -22.99
CA LEU A 192 4.82 -24.75 -21.98
C LEU A 192 5.62 -24.80 -20.68
N ILE A 193 5.92 -26.00 -20.18
CA ILE A 193 6.68 -26.18 -18.94
C ILE A 193 8.11 -25.69 -19.13
N VAL A 194 8.76 -26.11 -20.22
CA VAL A 194 10.14 -25.74 -20.50
C VAL A 194 10.25 -24.22 -20.71
N SER A 195 9.35 -23.61 -21.47
CA SER A 195 9.38 -22.16 -21.67
C SER A 195 9.16 -21.39 -20.38
N TYR A 196 8.21 -21.82 -19.56
CA TYR A 196 7.94 -21.20 -18.26
C TYR A 196 9.19 -21.19 -17.37
N TYR A 197 9.88 -22.33 -17.27
CA TYR A 197 11.08 -22.42 -16.44
C TYR A 197 12.28 -21.68 -17.02
N ILE A 198 12.43 -21.63 -18.35
CA ILE A 198 13.45 -20.78 -18.99
C ILE A 198 13.19 -19.31 -18.66
N ILE A 199 11.96 -18.83 -18.85
CA ILE A 199 11.59 -17.44 -18.53
C ILE A 199 11.79 -17.17 -17.04
N CYS A 200 11.35 -18.08 -16.17
CA CYS A 200 11.56 -17.92 -14.73
C CYS A 200 13.04 -17.92 -14.35
N PHE A 201 13.88 -18.74 -14.99
CA PHE A 201 15.30 -18.81 -14.66
C PHE A 201 16.03 -17.50 -14.97
N PHE A 202 15.71 -16.88 -16.13
CA PHE A 202 16.36 -15.63 -16.54
C PHE A 202 15.71 -14.39 -15.93
N TYR A 203 14.39 -14.36 -15.79
CA TYR A 203 13.64 -13.14 -15.49
C TYR A 203 12.92 -13.13 -14.15
N ARG A 204 12.85 -14.25 -13.41
CA ARG A 204 12.26 -14.22 -12.06
C ARG A 204 13.25 -13.59 -11.10
N PRO A 205 12.93 -12.44 -10.49
CA PRO A 205 13.82 -11.84 -9.50
C PRO A 205 14.10 -12.87 -8.41
N THR A 206 15.38 -13.16 -8.18
CA THR A 206 15.79 -13.94 -7.03
C THR A 206 15.30 -13.21 -5.78
N SER A 207 14.80 -13.94 -4.80
CA SER A 207 14.36 -13.34 -3.54
C SER A 207 15.57 -12.72 -2.85
N ILE A 208 15.78 -11.41 -3.02
CA ILE A 208 16.78 -10.68 -2.27
C ILE A 208 16.16 -10.40 -0.90
N ASN A 209 16.66 -11.10 0.12
CA ASN A 209 16.34 -10.80 1.50
C ASN A 209 17.07 -9.51 1.87
N PHE A 210 16.42 -8.36 1.71
CA PHE A 210 16.94 -7.10 2.23
C PHE A 210 16.74 -7.06 3.75
N SER A 211 17.84 -7.12 4.51
CA SER A 211 17.86 -6.74 5.92
C SER A 211 18.28 -5.28 6.02
N VAL A 212 17.33 -4.40 6.34
CA VAL A 212 17.64 -3.00 6.63
C VAL A 212 17.85 -2.87 8.13
N SER A 213 19.10 -2.72 8.57
CA SER A 213 19.40 -2.27 9.94
C SER A 213 19.42 -0.74 9.92
N THR A 214 18.33 -0.10 10.35
CA THR A 214 18.40 1.33 10.67
C THR A 214 19.08 1.49 12.03
N SER A 215 19.87 2.55 12.20
CA SER A 215 20.45 2.93 13.49
C SER A 215 19.35 3.14 14.55
N GLN A 216 19.76 3.40 15.80
CA GLN A 216 18.92 3.51 17.00
C GLN A 216 17.67 4.42 16.89
N ASP A 217 17.59 5.24 15.85
CA ASP A 217 16.47 6.11 15.48
C ASP A 217 15.85 5.61 14.16
N PHE A 218 14.60 5.18 14.21
CA PHE A 218 13.81 4.74 13.06
C PHE A 218 12.77 5.81 12.71
N SER A 219 12.87 6.42 11.54
CA SER A 219 11.91 7.43 11.08
C SER A 219 11.52 7.21 9.63
N GLY A 220 10.32 7.62 9.27
CA GLY A 220 9.86 7.54 7.89
C GLY A 220 8.51 8.20 7.70
N ASN A 221 8.02 8.13 6.47
CA ASN A 221 6.71 8.62 6.09
C ASN A 221 5.89 7.45 5.57
N TYR A 222 4.60 7.42 5.90
CA TYR A 222 3.63 6.54 5.23
C TYR A 222 2.46 7.35 4.71
N PHE A 223 1.93 6.87 3.58
CA PHE A 223 0.83 7.49 2.88
C PHE A 223 -0.37 6.55 2.99
N THR A 224 -1.52 7.07 3.43
CA THR A 224 -2.76 6.31 3.32
C THR A 224 -3.24 6.42 1.88
N THR A 225 -3.51 5.28 1.24
CA THR A 225 -4.20 5.26 -0.06
C THR A 225 -5.60 5.81 0.13
N SER A 226 -5.83 7.08 -0.23
CA SER A 226 -7.17 7.68 -0.18
C SER A 226 -8.15 6.82 -0.97
N GLU A 227 -9.37 6.67 -0.46
CA GLU A 227 -10.52 5.87 -0.94
C GLU A 227 -10.98 6.12 -2.40
N ARG A 228 -10.16 6.66 -3.31
CA ARG A 228 -10.51 6.86 -4.72
C ARG A 228 -10.36 5.63 -5.62
N ASP A 229 -9.72 4.56 -5.16
CA ASP A 229 -9.59 3.32 -5.95
C ASP A 229 -10.64 2.23 -5.63
N ASP A 230 -11.54 2.47 -4.66
CA ASP A 230 -12.47 1.45 -4.16
C ASP A 230 -13.80 1.32 -4.92
N GLN A 231 -14.02 2.12 -5.97
CA GLN A 231 -15.22 1.94 -6.82
C GLN A 231 -15.19 0.68 -7.71
N ARG A 232 -14.16 -0.17 -7.64
CA ARG A 232 -14.06 -1.38 -8.49
C ARG A 232 -13.88 -2.72 -7.78
N LYS A 233 -13.98 -2.82 -6.44
CA LYS A 233 -13.85 -4.14 -5.77
C LYS A 233 -15.02 -4.47 -4.86
N THR A 234 -16.14 -4.82 -5.48
CA THR A 234 -17.15 -5.70 -4.90
C THR A 234 -16.56 -7.10 -4.72
N LYS A 235 -16.02 -7.40 -3.54
CA LYS A 235 -15.99 -8.74 -2.92
C LYS A 235 -15.53 -8.58 -1.48
N LYS A 236 -16.18 -9.29 -0.56
CA LYS A 236 -15.87 -9.44 0.87
C LYS A 236 -14.42 -9.93 1.10
N GLN A 237 -13.43 -9.08 0.82
CA GLN A 237 -12.07 -9.26 1.31
C GLN A 237 -12.04 -8.63 2.69
N GLU A 238 -11.63 -9.43 3.68
CA GLU A 238 -11.25 -8.95 5.00
C GLU A 238 -10.45 -7.65 4.83
N LYS A 239 -10.94 -6.55 5.42
CA LYS A 239 -10.24 -5.27 5.43
C LYS A 239 -8.81 -5.55 5.91
N LYS A 240 -7.84 -5.48 5.00
CA LYS A 240 -6.44 -5.55 5.38
C LYS A 240 -6.21 -4.37 6.33
N GLU A 241 -5.72 -4.65 7.53
CA GLU A 241 -5.35 -3.59 8.46
C GLU A 241 -4.22 -2.79 7.81
N GLU A 242 -4.51 -1.55 7.45
CA GLU A 242 -3.51 -0.62 6.93
C GLU A 242 -2.53 -0.26 8.05
N PHE A 243 -1.27 -0.03 7.66
CA PHE A 243 -0.24 0.37 8.61
C PHE A 243 -0.55 1.77 9.13
N SER A 244 -0.64 1.90 10.44
CA SER A 244 -0.80 3.19 11.09
C SER A 244 -0.16 3.20 12.48
N ILE A 245 0.61 4.25 12.74
CA ILE A 245 1.12 4.57 14.08
C ILE A 245 0.08 5.48 14.75
N PHE A 246 -0.34 5.13 15.96
CA PHE A 246 -1.45 5.80 16.68
C PHE A 246 -2.82 5.78 15.96
N GLY A 247 -3.02 5.00 14.88
CA GLY A 247 -4.33 4.88 14.22
C GLY A 247 -5.41 4.19 15.05
N LYS A 248 -5.00 3.49 16.11
CA LYS A 248 -5.87 2.94 17.16
C LYS A 248 -5.53 3.59 18.49
N PRO A 249 -6.46 3.64 19.46
CA PRO A 249 -6.17 4.12 20.80
C PRO A 249 -5.02 3.32 21.44
N VAL A 250 -3.97 4.01 21.86
CA VAL A 250 -2.81 3.43 22.55
C VAL A 250 -2.74 3.97 23.97
N LYS A 251 -2.41 3.09 24.91
CA LYS A 251 -2.29 3.42 26.33
C LYS A 251 -1.14 4.42 26.54
N ILE A 252 -1.37 5.41 27.39
CA ILE A 252 -0.35 6.32 27.90
C ILE A 252 0.46 5.58 28.96
N GLU A 253 1.78 5.48 28.80
CA GLU A 253 2.63 4.80 29.78
C GLU A 253 3.13 5.78 30.85
N LYS A 254 3.71 6.90 30.40
CA LYS A 254 4.25 7.93 31.29
C LYS A 254 3.65 9.30 31.01
N GLU A 255 3.86 9.80 29.81
CA GLU A 255 3.31 11.08 29.36
C GLU A 255 3.08 11.06 27.85
N VAL A 256 2.04 11.77 27.43
CA VAL A 256 1.87 12.15 26.03
C VAL A 256 2.01 13.67 25.91
N GLN A 257 2.82 14.07 24.93
CA GLN A 257 2.99 15.46 24.55
C GLN A 257 2.46 15.63 23.13
N LEU A 258 1.55 16.58 22.95
CA LEU A 258 1.04 17.00 21.65
C LEU A 258 1.50 18.43 21.39
N THR A 259 2.15 18.70 20.26
CA THR A 259 2.61 20.04 19.89
C THR A 259 2.15 20.35 18.48
N GLY A 260 1.66 21.57 18.24
CA GLY A 260 1.24 21.98 16.91
C GLY A 260 0.35 23.22 16.95
N MET A 261 -0.30 23.51 15.83
CA MET A 261 -1.24 24.61 15.74
C MET A 261 -2.64 24.19 16.18
N ILE A 262 -2.86 24.19 17.50
CA ILE A 262 -4.12 23.71 18.11
C ILE A 262 -5.21 24.76 17.92
N THR A 263 -6.23 24.42 17.12
CA THR A 263 -7.35 25.32 16.80
C THR A 263 -8.51 25.14 17.79
N GLU A 264 -8.78 23.90 18.21
CA GLU A 264 -9.83 23.59 19.18
C GLU A 264 -9.57 22.30 19.93
N ILE A 265 -9.98 22.28 21.20
CA ILE A 265 -10.13 21.08 22.02
C ILE A 265 -11.61 20.95 22.35
N ASN A 266 -12.24 19.84 22.01
CA ASN A 266 -13.66 19.64 22.17
C ASN A 266 -13.94 18.31 22.88
N SER A 267 -14.78 18.32 23.91
CA SER A 267 -15.28 17.09 24.52
C SER A 267 -16.41 16.50 23.68
N LYS A 268 -16.34 15.20 23.43
CA LYS A 268 -17.47 14.38 22.99
C LYS A 268 -17.89 13.53 24.16
N THR A 269 -19.14 13.65 24.57
CA THR A 269 -19.75 12.89 25.65
C THR A 269 -21.00 12.20 25.16
N LYS A 270 -21.31 11.04 25.73
CA LYS A 270 -22.64 10.42 25.56
C LYS A 270 -23.72 11.29 26.22
N GLU A 271 -24.96 11.18 25.73
CA GLU A 271 -26.08 12.06 26.13
C GLU A 271 -26.34 12.09 27.65
N ASP A 272 -26.11 10.96 28.33
CA ASP A 272 -26.34 10.76 29.77
C ASP A 272 -25.09 10.94 30.64
N GLU A 273 -23.94 11.23 30.04
CA GLU A 273 -22.70 11.38 30.79
C GLU A 273 -22.40 12.85 31.15
N SER A 274 -21.75 13.03 32.29
CA SER A 274 -21.22 14.32 32.71
C SER A 274 -19.96 14.15 33.55
N TYR A 275 -19.17 15.21 33.61
CA TYR A 275 -17.93 15.24 34.37
C TYR A 275 -17.77 16.60 35.05
N ASN A 276 -16.96 16.63 36.09
CA ASN A 276 -16.54 17.86 36.73
C ASN A 276 -15.19 18.28 36.15
N ILE A 277 -14.96 19.58 36.07
CA ILE A 277 -13.66 20.12 35.69
C ILE A 277 -13.15 21.09 36.73
N THR A 278 -11.85 21.01 36.98
CA THR A 278 -11.12 21.98 37.79
C THR A 278 -10.15 22.72 36.89
N LEU A 279 -10.29 24.03 36.79
CA LEU A 279 -9.41 24.90 36.01
C LEU A 279 -8.39 25.57 36.93
N SER A 280 -7.10 25.43 36.58
CA SER A 280 -6.01 26.17 37.21
C SER A 280 -5.19 26.87 36.14
N LEU A 281 -4.77 28.11 36.41
CA LEU A 281 -3.98 28.91 35.49
C LEU A 281 -2.57 29.11 36.06
N PHE A 282 -1.58 29.08 35.17
CA PHE A 282 -0.16 29.14 35.51
C PHE A 282 0.59 30.05 34.55
N THR A 283 1.72 30.59 35.00
CA THR A 283 2.67 31.33 34.16
C THR A 283 4.07 30.76 34.32
N ASN A 284 4.81 30.69 33.21
CA ASN A 284 6.20 30.21 33.13
C ASN A 284 6.41 28.75 33.62
N CYS A 285 5.35 27.95 33.65
CA CYS A 285 5.42 26.54 33.99
C CYS A 285 5.57 25.72 32.70
N PRO A 286 6.72 25.04 32.48
CA PRO A 286 6.98 24.33 31.23
C PRO A 286 6.18 23.02 31.11
N ASP A 287 5.70 22.49 32.24
CA ASP A 287 5.05 21.19 32.33
C ASP A 287 4.01 21.13 33.45
N ASP A 288 3.19 20.08 33.40
CA ASP A 288 2.10 19.89 34.35
C ASP A 288 2.56 19.34 35.70
N THR A 289 3.73 18.68 35.77
CA THR A 289 4.26 18.18 37.04
C THR A 289 4.60 19.31 38.00
N ILE A 290 5.25 20.36 37.53
CA ILE A 290 5.57 21.55 38.34
C ILE A 290 4.28 22.32 38.62
N ALA A 291 3.38 22.45 37.64
CA ALA A 291 2.11 23.15 37.80
C ALA A 291 1.22 22.49 38.88
N LYS A 292 1.10 21.16 38.88
CA LYS A 292 0.33 20.39 39.88
C LYS A 292 0.89 20.51 41.30
N ALA A 293 2.20 20.71 41.44
CA ALA A 293 2.85 20.84 42.75
C ALA A 293 2.63 22.21 43.40
N LEU A 294 2.23 23.23 42.63
CA LEU A 294 1.99 24.58 43.15
C LEU A 294 0.60 24.68 43.77
N PRO A 295 0.46 25.41 44.91
CA PRO A 295 -0.85 25.76 45.43
C PRO A 295 -1.55 26.69 44.44
N SER A 296 -2.64 26.22 43.83
CA SER A 296 -3.42 26.98 42.86
C SER A 296 -4.85 27.20 43.36
N GLU A 297 -5.29 28.46 43.32
CA GLU A 297 -6.72 28.79 43.47
C GLU A 297 -7.40 28.41 42.16
N SER A 298 -8.08 27.26 42.20
CA SER A 298 -8.73 26.65 41.06
C SER A 298 -10.22 26.98 41.02
N TYR A 299 -10.78 26.99 39.82
CA TYR A 299 -12.21 27.19 39.62
C TYR A 299 -12.88 25.89 39.17
N ASN A 300 -13.88 25.46 39.92
CA ASN A 300 -14.57 24.19 39.71
C ASN A 300 -15.89 24.39 38.96
N PHE A 301 -16.10 23.61 37.90
CA PHE A 301 -17.40 23.43 37.25
C PHE A 301 -17.90 22.02 37.50
N ARG A 302 -19.18 21.90 37.83
CA ARG A 302 -19.86 20.63 38.05
C ARG A 302 -20.80 20.30 36.89
N ASN A 303 -21.03 19.01 36.65
CA ASN A 303 -21.99 18.52 35.65
C ASN A 303 -21.77 19.12 34.25
N VAL A 304 -20.52 19.14 33.80
CA VAL A 304 -20.17 19.53 32.44
C VAL A 304 -20.55 18.40 31.49
N LYS A 305 -21.40 18.73 30.51
CA LYS A 305 -21.77 17.87 29.39
C LYS A 305 -20.96 18.20 28.16
N SER A 306 -20.68 19.48 27.91
CA SER A 306 -19.84 19.91 26.78
C SER A 306 -18.81 20.95 27.21
N LEU A 307 -17.57 20.75 26.76
CA LEU A 307 -16.45 21.65 26.92
C LEU A 307 -15.79 21.86 25.56
N LYS A 308 -15.64 23.13 25.18
CA LYS A 308 -14.82 23.55 24.05
C LYS A 308 -13.78 24.56 24.50
N ILE A 309 -12.55 24.41 24.05
CA ILE A 309 -11.43 25.28 24.40
C ILE A 309 -10.76 25.73 23.13
N LYS A 310 -10.51 27.03 23.03
CA LYS A 310 -9.76 27.63 21.92
C LYS A 310 -8.65 28.52 22.49
N PRO A 311 -7.38 28.12 22.39
CA PRO A 311 -6.27 29.04 22.62
C PRO A 311 -6.24 30.08 21.48
N SER A 312 -5.83 31.31 21.76
CA SER A 312 -5.70 32.36 20.73
C SER A 312 -4.38 32.34 19.98
N GLU A 313 -3.35 31.72 20.58
CA GLU A 313 -2.04 31.64 19.94
C GLU A 313 -1.98 30.52 18.92
N SER A 314 -1.22 30.75 17.85
CA SER A 314 -1.12 29.84 16.73
C SER A 314 -0.45 28.52 17.07
N MET A 315 0.48 28.46 18.04
CA MET A 315 1.16 27.24 18.43
C MET A 315 0.99 26.99 19.93
N SER A 316 0.68 25.77 20.32
CA SER A 316 0.54 25.37 21.73
C SER A 316 1.07 23.96 21.94
N MET A 317 1.42 23.67 23.19
CA MET A 317 1.82 22.36 23.66
C MET A 317 0.76 21.85 24.63
N ILE A 318 0.25 20.65 24.40
CA ILE A 318 -0.61 19.93 25.32
C ILE A 318 0.20 18.82 25.96
N ARG A 319 0.14 18.72 27.29
CA ARG A 319 0.67 17.60 28.05
C ARG A 319 -0.45 16.86 28.75
N ILE A 320 -0.38 15.54 28.66
CA ILE A 320 -1.33 14.60 29.26
C ILE A 320 -0.51 13.61 30.07
N SER A 321 -0.56 13.75 31.40
CA SER A 321 0.16 12.89 32.35
C SER A 321 -0.81 11.96 33.06
N ASP A 322 -1.60 11.24 32.25
CA ASP A 322 -2.64 10.31 32.68
C ASP A 322 -2.21 8.88 32.35
N LYS A 323 -1.57 8.19 33.30
CA LYS A 323 -0.93 6.87 33.11
C LYS A 323 -1.90 5.74 32.76
N ASN A 324 -3.20 5.96 32.92
CA ASN A 324 -4.23 4.97 32.61
C ASN A 324 -5.14 5.41 31.45
N GLY A 325 -4.89 6.58 30.87
CA GLY A 325 -5.60 7.08 29.71
C GLY A 325 -5.08 6.47 28.40
N TYR A 326 -5.77 6.80 27.31
CA TYR A 326 -5.39 6.40 25.96
C TYR A 326 -5.34 7.59 25.02
N THR A 327 -4.52 7.51 23.98
CA THR A 327 -4.45 8.51 22.91
C THR A 327 -4.47 7.89 21.53
N LYS A 328 -5.01 8.62 20.56
CA LYS A 328 -5.07 8.24 19.14
C LYS A 328 -4.76 9.48 18.30
N LEU A 329 -4.21 9.31 17.10
CA LEU A 329 -4.08 10.38 16.11
C LEU A 329 -4.63 9.86 14.77
N THR A 330 -5.52 10.61 14.11
CA THR A 330 -6.04 10.23 12.78
C THR A 330 -4.91 9.98 11.80
N ASP A 331 -5.14 9.16 10.78
CA ASP A 331 -4.24 9.12 9.64
C ASP A 331 -4.71 10.14 8.60
N GLU A 332 -3.74 10.83 8.02
CA GLU A 332 -3.96 11.74 6.90
C GLU A 332 -3.21 11.24 5.66
N ILE A 333 -3.31 11.97 4.54
CA ILE A 333 -2.62 11.60 3.30
C ILE A 333 -1.11 11.41 3.53
N VAL A 334 -0.51 12.26 4.38
CA VAL A 334 0.90 12.18 4.75
C VAL A 334 1.02 12.05 6.26
N ASN A 335 1.68 10.99 6.71
CA ASN A 335 1.99 10.78 8.13
C ASN A 335 3.49 10.62 8.28
N LEU A 336 4.12 11.53 9.01
CA LEU A 336 5.52 11.39 9.41
C LEU A 336 5.57 10.68 10.76
N PHE A 337 6.53 9.78 10.95
CA PHE A 337 6.75 9.14 12.24
C PHE A 337 8.23 9.02 12.56
N SER A 338 8.51 8.94 13.86
CA SER A 338 9.81 8.53 14.35
C SER A 338 9.69 7.70 15.62
N VAL A 339 10.64 6.80 15.80
CA VAL A 339 10.83 5.94 16.96
C VAL A 339 12.29 6.11 17.37
N LYS A 340 12.51 6.64 18.56
CA LYS A 340 13.84 6.92 19.09
C LYS A 340 14.04 6.15 20.37
N ARG A 341 15.17 5.45 20.50
CA ARG A 341 15.57 4.88 21.79
C ARG A 341 16.07 5.99 22.71
N ASN A 342 15.50 6.06 23.92
CA ASN A 342 15.89 7.04 24.92
C ASN A 342 16.96 6.49 25.88
N SER A 343 17.47 7.35 26.77
CA SER A 343 18.55 7.01 27.71
C SER A 343 18.18 5.89 28.69
N ASN A 344 16.89 5.64 28.91
CA ASN A 344 16.38 4.63 29.84
C ASN A 344 16.18 3.25 29.16
N ASN A 345 16.70 3.05 27.94
CA ASN A 345 16.40 1.89 27.10
C ASN A 345 14.91 1.73 26.74
N ALA A 346 14.12 2.78 26.89
CA ALA A 346 12.75 2.84 26.42
C ALA A 346 12.68 3.56 25.06
N TYR A 347 11.49 3.62 24.47
CA TYR A 347 11.26 4.18 23.14
C TYR A 347 10.32 5.38 23.23
N ASP A 348 10.70 6.47 22.57
CA ASP A 348 9.85 7.62 22.32
C ASP A 348 9.31 7.50 20.90
N ILE A 349 7.98 7.46 20.77
CA ILE A 349 7.30 7.33 19.46
C ILE A 349 6.58 8.63 19.16
N ASN A 350 6.87 9.17 17.99
CA ASN A 350 6.26 10.39 17.47
C ASN A 350 5.50 10.08 16.18
N LYS A 351 4.36 10.76 16.00
CA LYS A 351 3.69 10.91 14.71
C LYS A 351 3.29 12.37 14.51
N THR A 352 3.53 12.88 13.30
CA THR A 352 3.15 14.24 12.90
C THR A 352 2.27 14.23 11.66
N ASN A 353 1.12 14.92 11.71
CA ASN A 353 0.24 15.17 10.57
C ASN A 353 -0.75 16.34 10.82
N ASP A 354 -1.52 16.69 9.79
CA ASP A 354 -2.59 17.69 9.86
C ASP A 354 -3.93 17.02 10.19
N GLY A 355 -4.14 16.64 11.45
CA GLY A 355 -5.25 15.76 11.82
C GLY A 355 -5.97 16.10 13.12
N THR A 356 -6.60 15.08 13.70
CA THR A 356 -7.25 15.16 15.01
C THR A 356 -6.63 14.14 15.96
N ALA A 357 -6.10 14.63 17.08
CA ALA A 357 -5.71 13.77 18.19
C ALA A 357 -6.93 13.52 19.10
N TYR A 358 -7.03 12.32 19.64
CA TYR A 358 -8.07 11.94 20.59
C TYR A 358 -7.41 11.57 21.91
N TYR A 359 -7.99 12.04 23.01
CA TYR A 359 -7.60 11.67 24.37
C TYR A 359 -8.79 11.07 25.11
N PHE A 360 -8.59 9.87 25.63
CA PHE A 360 -9.55 9.12 26.45
C PHE A 360 -9.03 9.17 27.89
N PRO A 361 -9.58 10.03 28.75
CA PRO A 361 -9.09 10.21 30.11
C PRO A 361 -9.36 8.99 30.98
N SER A 362 -8.53 8.77 32.00
CA SER A 362 -8.72 7.81 33.08
C SER A 362 -9.44 8.42 34.27
N HIS A 363 -9.97 7.53 35.11
CA HIS A 363 -10.80 7.92 36.23
C HIS A 363 -10.04 8.63 37.35
N THR A 364 -8.75 8.33 37.44
CA THR A 364 -7.92 8.69 38.58
C THR A 364 -7.13 9.96 38.32
N ASP A 365 -6.58 10.10 37.10
CA ASP A 365 -5.57 11.11 36.79
C ASP A 365 -5.89 11.91 35.51
N GLY A 366 -7.15 11.89 35.07
CA GLY A 366 -7.60 12.59 33.88
C GLY A 366 -7.29 14.09 33.91
N GLY A 367 -6.54 14.57 32.92
CA GLY A 367 -6.27 16.01 32.84
C GLY A 367 -5.43 16.43 31.62
N ILE A 368 -5.65 17.68 31.20
CA ILE A 368 -5.00 18.31 30.05
C ILE A 368 -4.31 19.58 30.53
N TYR A 369 -3.00 19.70 30.30
CA TYR A 369 -2.26 20.94 30.49
C TYR A 369 -1.94 21.57 29.14
N ILE A 370 -2.45 22.77 28.90
CA ILE A 370 -2.25 23.53 27.67
C ILE A 370 -1.24 24.64 27.97
N ALA A 371 -0.05 24.55 27.42
CA ALA A 371 1.00 25.55 27.51
C ALA A 371 1.11 26.32 26.20
N THR A 372 0.97 27.63 26.29
CA THR A 372 0.93 28.54 25.15
C THR A 372 2.04 29.60 25.30
N PRO A 373 3.00 29.67 24.37
CA PRO A 373 4.07 30.66 24.41
C PRO A 373 3.55 32.05 24.06
N THR A 374 4.05 33.07 24.76
CA THR A 374 3.65 34.49 24.60
C THR A 374 4.76 35.36 24.02
N ILE A 375 5.81 34.74 23.49
CA ILE A 375 7.09 35.38 23.12
C ILE A 375 7.09 36.12 21.79
N ASP A 376 6.07 35.92 20.94
CA ASP A 376 5.96 36.58 19.64
C ASP A 376 5.15 37.88 19.74
N TYR A 377 5.85 39.02 19.80
CA TYR A 377 5.28 40.37 19.88
C TYR A 377 5.36 41.07 18.51
N GLU A 378 4.28 41.75 18.12
CA GLU A 378 4.34 42.67 16.99
C GLU A 378 5.46 43.72 17.20
N LYS A 379 6.18 44.09 16.13
CA LYS A 379 7.41 44.93 16.19
C LYS A 379 7.31 46.20 17.04
N ASN A 380 6.11 46.78 17.17
CA ASN A 380 5.86 48.04 17.88
C ASN A 380 5.03 47.89 19.17
N LYS A 381 4.70 46.66 19.60
CA LYS A 381 3.90 46.42 20.81
C LYS A 381 4.77 45.85 21.93
N ASN A 382 4.68 46.48 23.11
CA ASN A 382 5.34 46.01 24.34
C ASN A 382 4.43 45.13 25.20
N LYS A 383 3.19 44.92 24.74
CA LYS A 383 2.17 44.12 25.40
C LYS A 383 1.51 43.20 24.40
N LYS A 384 1.15 42.01 24.85
CA LYS A 384 0.39 41.02 24.08
C LYS A 384 -0.75 40.53 24.94
N THR A 385 -1.91 40.31 24.34
CA THR A 385 -3.02 39.64 25.01
C THR A 385 -3.19 38.27 24.39
N SER A 386 -2.92 37.24 25.18
CA SER A 386 -3.21 35.85 24.84
C SER A 386 -4.47 35.42 25.58
N SER A 387 -5.25 34.51 25.01
CA SER A 387 -6.53 34.13 25.61
C SER A 387 -6.87 32.67 25.44
N PHE A 388 -7.64 32.16 26.41
CA PHE A 388 -8.36 30.90 26.28
C PHE A 388 -9.85 31.20 26.25
N THR A 389 -10.52 30.80 25.17
CA THR A 389 -11.98 30.82 25.09
C THR A 389 -12.52 29.46 25.48
N LEU A 390 -13.30 29.42 26.55
CA LEU A 390 -13.92 28.23 27.12
C LEU A 390 -15.42 28.28 26.85
N THR A 391 -15.99 27.29 26.18
CA THR A 391 -17.44 27.13 26.05
C THR A 391 -17.86 25.93 26.86
N ILE A 392 -18.61 26.14 27.94
CA ILE A 392 -19.03 25.10 28.89
C ILE A 392 -20.55 25.05 28.87
N ASN A 393 -21.13 23.90 28.49
CA ASN A 393 -22.58 23.72 28.37
C ASN A 393 -23.25 24.82 27.53
N GLY A 394 -22.59 25.27 26.46
CA GLY A 394 -23.05 26.35 25.57
C GLY A 394 -22.73 27.78 26.04
N ILE A 395 -22.29 27.97 27.28
CA ILE A 395 -21.93 29.31 27.81
C ILE A 395 -20.45 29.59 27.54
N THR A 396 -20.18 30.69 26.84
CA THR A 396 -18.80 31.09 26.50
C THR A 396 -18.21 32.01 27.57
N LYS A 397 -16.99 31.70 28.00
CA LYS A 397 -16.16 32.49 28.92
C LYS A 397 -14.78 32.69 28.31
N LYS A 398 -14.20 33.88 28.45
CA LYS A 398 -12.86 34.20 27.95
C LYS A 398 -11.92 34.54 29.10
N ILE A 399 -10.75 33.92 29.10
CA ILE A 399 -9.64 34.25 29.99
C ILE A 399 -8.62 34.99 29.14
N ASN A 400 -8.52 36.30 29.32
CA ASN A 400 -7.55 37.16 28.65
C ASN A 400 -6.39 37.43 29.59
N ILE A 401 -5.17 37.26 29.08
CA ILE A 401 -3.94 37.42 29.85
C ILE A 401 -3.06 38.40 29.07
N GLU A 402 -2.95 39.61 29.60
CA GLU A 402 -2.07 40.65 29.08
C GLU A 402 -0.67 40.42 29.65
N THR A 403 0.27 40.09 28.77
CA THR A 403 1.68 39.91 29.08
C THR A 403 2.51 41.09 28.59
N GLU A 404 3.39 41.59 29.45
CA GLU A 404 4.38 42.60 29.05
C GLU A 404 5.65 41.93 28.53
N ARG A 405 6.24 42.51 27.47
CA ARG A 405 7.47 42.02 26.88
C ARG A 405 8.59 41.99 27.93
N LEU A 406 9.27 40.84 28.01
CA LEU A 406 10.36 40.65 28.96
C LEU A 406 11.44 41.73 28.75
N ARG A 407 11.80 42.45 29.81
CA ARG A 407 12.84 43.48 29.74
C ARG A 407 14.22 42.85 29.59
N SER A 408 15.11 43.47 28.82
CA SER A 408 16.50 43.01 28.65
C SER A 408 17.24 42.83 29.98
N SER A 409 16.95 43.66 30.98
CA SER A 409 17.50 43.56 32.34
C SER A 409 17.07 42.30 33.10
N LYS A 410 15.99 41.63 32.69
CA LYS A 410 15.48 40.38 33.29
C LYS A 410 15.78 39.14 32.45
N LEU A 411 16.45 39.28 31.31
CA LEU A 411 16.80 38.17 30.41
C LEU A 411 17.64 37.08 31.10
N HIS A 412 18.49 37.47 32.05
CA HIS A 412 19.34 36.57 32.82
C HIS A 412 18.74 36.09 34.14
N SER A 413 17.55 36.58 34.51
CA SER A 413 16.86 36.11 35.72
C SER A 413 16.08 34.82 35.42
N PRO A 414 16.16 33.78 36.28
CA PRO A 414 15.44 32.55 36.06
C PRO A 414 13.93 32.80 36.12
N LEU A 415 13.20 32.36 35.10
CA LEU A 415 11.74 32.43 35.09
C LEU A 415 11.19 31.55 36.21
N LYS A 416 10.36 32.14 37.08
CA LYS A 416 9.67 31.40 38.14
C LYS A 416 8.31 30.95 37.64
N CYS A 417 8.05 29.65 37.77
CA CYS A 417 6.73 29.07 37.56
C CYS A 417 5.81 29.52 38.71
N GLU A 418 4.69 30.14 38.37
CA GLU A 418 3.74 30.73 39.32
C GLU A 418 2.32 30.28 39.01
N SER A 419 1.52 30.03 40.05
CA SER A 419 0.07 29.92 39.94
C SER A 419 -0.55 31.31 39.78
N VAL A 420 -1.70 31.35 39.09
CA VAL A 420 -2.49 32.56 38.93
C VAL A 420 -3.87 32.30 39.50
N SER A 421 -4.24 33.07 40.53
CA SER A 421 -5.51 32.85 41.22
C SER A 421 -6.71 33.16 40.33
N ILE A 422 -7.67 32.22 40.28
CA ILE A 422 -8.93 32.36 39.54
C ILE A 422 -10.10 32.41 40.53
N ASN A 423 -10.29 33.55 41.18
CA ASN A 423 -11.27 33.66 42.27
C ASN A 423 -12.72 33.65 41.74
N LYS A 424 -12.94 34.13 40.50
CA LYS A 424 -14.24 34.10 39.82
C LYS A 424 -14.08 34.15 38.31
N LEU A 425 -14.68 33.19 37.60
CA LEU A 425 -14.72 33.17 36.14
C LEU A 425 -16.02 33.83 35.63
N GLY A 426 -15.96 35.14 35.34
CA GLY A 426 -17.02 35.86 34.61
C GLY A 426 -17.07 35.52 33.12
N GLU A 427 -17.84 36.27 32.32
CA GLU A 427 -17.83 36.13 30.86
C GLU A 427 -16.47 36.50 30.26
N ASN A 428 -15.81 37.51 30.84
CA ASN A 428 -14.51 37.98 30.43
C ASN A 428 -13.65 38.27 31.67
N LEU A 429 -12.60 37.47 31.87
CA LEU A 429 -11.61 37.64 32.92
C LEU A 429 -10.33 38.21 32.29
N LEU A 430 -9.88 39.37 32.77
CA LEU A 430 -8.61 39.97 32.34
C LEU A 430 -7.59 39.87 33.47
N ILE A 431 -6.45 39.24 33.18
CA ILE A 431 -5.32 39.09 34.09
C ILE A 431 -4.13 39.83 33.49
N LYS A 432 -3.43 40.63 34.29
CA LYS A 432 -2.21 41.31 33.88
C LYS A 432 -1.01 40.65 34.54
N LYS A 433 -0.04 40.19 33.75
CA LYS A 433 1.18 39.55 34.23
C LYS A 433 2.40 40.15 33.54
N SER A 434 3.32 40.68 34.32
CA SER A 434 4.65 41.04 33.83
C SER A 434 5.50 39.79 33.65
N ASP A 435 6.32 39.73 32.60
CA ASP A 435 7.36 38.72 32.42
C ASP A 435 6.85 37.25 32.31
N ALA A 436 5.63 37.05 31.79
CA ALA A 436 5.13 35.73 31.44
C ALA A 436 5.51 35.39 29.98
N MET A 437 6.36 34.37 29.80
CA MET A 437 6.79 33.82 28.51
C MET A 437 5.95 32.60 28.08
N ILE A 438 5.34 31.91 29.04
CA ILE A 438 4.43 30.80 28.81
C ILE A 438 3.20 31.02 29.69
N ILE A 439 2.03 30.82 29.12
CA ILE A 439 0.79 30.73 29.86
C ILE A 439 0.32 29.28 29.84
N GLY A 440 0.05 28.74 31.01
CA GLY A 440 -0.45 27.39 31.20
C GLY A 440 -1.90 27.37 31.67
N LEU A 441 -2.77 26.60 31.02
CA LEU A 441 -4.10 26.25 31.51
C LEU A 441 -4.14 24.76 31.82
N PHE A 442 -4.29 24.41 33.09
CA PHE A 442 -4.50 23.04 33.52
C PHE A 442 -5.99 22.77 33.75
N ILE A 443 -6.44 21.62 33.26
CA ILE A 443 -7.82 21.18 33.33
C ILE A 443 -7.82 19.77 33.87
N LYS A 444 -8.18 19.63 35.14
CA LYS A 444 -8.43 18.32 35.73
C LYS A 444 -9.84 17.87 35.36
N ILE A 445 -10.00 16.61 34.99
CA ILE A 445 -11.26 16.01 34.58
C ILE A 445 -11.61 14.94 35.61
N GLU A 446 -12.78 15.05 36.22
CA GLU A 446 -13.28 14.11 37.24
C GLU A 446 -14.66 13.60 36.83
N PRO A 447 -14.75 12.41 36.20
CA PRO A 447 -16.03 11.93 35.68
C PRO A 447 -16.98 11.45 36.78
N ASN A 448 -18.27 11.66 36.58
CA ASN A 448 -19.28 11.37 37.60
C ASN A 448 -19.71 9.88 37.63
N LEU A 449 -19.51 9.12 36.55
CA LEU A 449 -19.89 7.70 36.43
C LEU A 449 -18.65 6.82 36.18
N LYS A 450 -18.65 5.61 36.78
CA LYS A 450 -17.45 4.80 37.01
C LYS A 450 -16.86 4.04 35.79
N ASP A 451 -17.65 3.77 34.74
CA ASP A 451 -17.30 2.63 33.87
C ASP A 451 -17.32 2.89 32.34
N GLU A 452 -18.00 3.91 31.80
CA GLU A 452 -18.13 4.05 30.32
C GLU A 452 -17.11 4.99 29.64
N PHE A 453 -16.50 5.93 30.38
CA PHE A 453 -15.46 6.82 29.83
C PHE A 453 -14.15 6.06 29.48
N TYR A 454 -13.98 4.83 29.99
CA TYR A 454 -12.66 4.20 30.18
C TYR A 454 -12.41 2.92 29.40
N THR A 455 -13.46 2.28 28.89
CA THR A 455 -13.31 1.04 28.15
C THR A 455 -12.97 1.35 26.70
N PRO A 456 -11.81 0.92 26.18
CA PRO A 456 -11.48 1.05 24.77
C PRO A 456 -12.21 -0.02 23.96
N GLU A 457 -13.54 -0.09 24.04
CA GLU A 457 -14.28 -0.74 22.95
C GLU A 457 -14.11 0.12 21.71
N ILE A 458 -13.59 -0.52 20.66
CA ILE A 458 -13.00 0.05 19.44
C ILE A 458 -14.10 0.57 18.51
N SER A 459 -15.02 1.36 19.04
CA SER A 459 -16.07 2.06 18.31
C SER A 459 -16.03 3.53 18.69
N ASN A 460 -16.32 4.42 17.73
CA ASN A 460 -16.30 5.88 17.91
C ASN A 460 -17.37 6.40 18.93
N GLY A 461 -17.95 5.54 19.78
CA GLY A 461 -19.06 5.84 20.67
C GLY A 461 -18.70 6.25 22.09
N ASN A 462 -17.44 6.14 22.53
CA ASN A 462 -17.05 6.46 23.90
C ASN A 462 -16.73 7.94 24.09
N SER A 463 -16.90 8.45 25.30
CA SER A 463 -16.61 9.84 25.62
C SER A 463 -15.10 10.13 25.59
N HIS A 464 -14.71 11.24 24.97
CA HIS A 464 -13.32 11.58 24.72
C HIS A 464 -13.13 13.08 24.45
N PHE A 465 -11.86 13.51 24.37
CA PHE A 465 -11.49 14.84 23.92
C PHE A 465 -10.87 14.78 22.53
N GLU A 466 -11.43 15.55 21.60
CA GLU A 466 -10.89 15.77 20.26
C GLU A 466 -10.03 17.03 20.28
N ILE A 467 -8.77 16.92 19.87
CA ILE A 467 -7.83 18.03 19.75
C ILE A 467 -7.52 18.19 18.26
N LYS A 468 -8.00 19.27 17.67
CA LYS A 468 -7.81 19.58 16.25
C LYS A 468 -6.73 20.61 16.06
N GLY A 469 -5.97 20.46 14.98
CA GLY A 469 -4.93 21.40 14.63
C GLY A 469 -4.18 21.02 13.37
N GLU A 470 -3.21 21.86 13.03
CA GLU A 470 -2.27 21.64 11.93
C GLU A 470 -0.89 21.29 12.50
N ILE A 471 -0.14 20.45 11.78
CA ILE A 471 1.20 19.98 12.17
C ILE A 471 1.18 19.43 13.60
N LEU A 472 0.17 18.61 13.91
CA LEU A 472 0.02 17.96 15.20
C LEU A 472 1.06 16.85 15.34
N SER A 473 2.06 17.08 16.18
CA SER A 473 3.07 16.10 16.58
C SER A 473 2.68 15.49 17.93
N LEU A 474 2.23 14.23 17.91
CA LEU A 474 1.91 13.45 19.10
C LEU A 474 3.09 12.55 19.45
N ILE A 475 3.63 12.74 20.66
CA ILE A 475 4.77 12.02 21.20
C ILE A 475 4.33 11.26 22.45
N ASN A 476 4.47 9.94 22.45
CA ASN A 476 4.33 9.11 23.64
C ASN A 476 5.73 8.65 24.08
N LYS A 477 6.12 8.98 25.32
CA LYS A 477 7.49 8.82 25.81
C LYS A 477 7.66 7.62 26.75
N ASP A 478 8.90 7.15 26.85
CA ASP A 478 9.31 6.08 27.77
C ASP A 478 8.51 4.77 27.61
N ILE A 479 8.19 4.39 26.37
CA ILE A 479 7.48 3.14 26.07
C ILE A 479 8.46 1.97 26.17
N ASN A 480 8.15 0.99 27.02
CA ASN A 480 8.98 -0.20 27.14
C ASN A 480 8.96 -1.04 25.84
N LYS A 481 9.98 -1.89 25.65
CA LYS A 481 10.13 -2.69 24.43
C LYS A 481 8.93 -3.62 24.15
N ASP A 482 8.37 -4.21 25.19
CA ASP A 482 7.28 -5.18 25.05
C ASP A 482 5.98 -4.51 24.62
N ASN A 483 5.64 -3.35 25.21
CA ASN A 483 4.47 -2.55 24.85
C ASN A 483 4.66 -1.87 23.49
N PHE A 484 5.89 -1.48 23.13
CA PHE A 484 6.23 -0.98 21.80
C PHE A 484 5.80 -1.98 20.71
N LEU A 485 6.29 -3.23 20.79
CA LEU A 485 5.96 -4.25 19.80
C LEU A 485 4.48 -4.64 19.84
N LYS A 486 3.91 -4.75 21.05
CA LYS A 486 2.52 -5.20 21.24
C LYS A 486 1.49 -4.17 20.78
N ASN A 487 1.73 -2.88 20.99
CA ASN A 487 0.71 -1.84 20.78
C ASN A 487 0.88 -1.11 19.45
N TYR A 488 2.10 -1.04 18.91
CA TYR A 488 2.38 -0.29 17.69
C TYR A 488 2.68 -1.18 16.48
N PHE A 489 3.09 -2.44 16.69
CA PHE A 489 3.51 -3.35 15.62
C PHE A 489 2.83 -4.73 15.66
N LYS A 490 1.68 -4.85 16.34
CA LYS A 490 0.93 -6.12 16.46
C LYS A 490 0.52 -6.63 15.06
N LYS A 491 1.03 -7.80 14.67
CA LYS A 491 0.87 -8.51 13.37
C LYS A 491 1.73 -8.01 12.18
N TRP A 492 3.02 -7.83 12.39
CA TRP A 492 4.01 -7.88 11.28
C TRP A 492 4.76 -9.21 11.19
N ILE A 493 4.06 -10.29 11.52
CA ILE A 493 4.55 -11.66 11.45
C ILE A 493 3.56 -12.47 10.58
N TYR A 494 4.05 -12.83 9.39
CA TYR A 494 3.60 -13.91 8.48
C TYR A 494 2.47 -13.63 7.47
N ARG A 495 2.88 -13.22 6.26
CA ARG A 495 2.69 -14.01 5.02
C ARG A 495 3.69 -13.55 3.96
N GLY A 496 4.87 -14.18 4.00
CA GLY A 496 5.98 -14.00 3.05
C GLY A 496 6.76 -12.71 3.30
N ASN A 497 8.05 -12.85 3.63
CA ASN A 497 9.03 -11.79 3.92
C ASN A 497 9.12 -11.40 5.40
N SER A 498 10.17 -11.92 6.02
CA SER A 498 10.55 -11.69 7.40
C SER A 498 11.29 -10.35 7.50
N ILE A 499 10.79 -9.42 8.32
CA ILE A 499 11.63 -8.39 8.93
C ILE A 499 11.98 -8.90 10.32
N ALA A 500 13.18 -9.45 10.45
CA ALA A 500 13.75 -9.81 11.72
C ALA A 500 14.47 -8.58 12.28
N LEU A 501 13.88 -7.94 13.29
CA LEU A 501 14.60 -7.02 14.17
C LEU A 501 15.62 -7.85 14.96
N ILE A 502 16.85 -7.98 14.44
CA ILE A 502 17.94 -8.68 15.11
C ILE A 502 19.08 -7.69 15.38
N ARG A 503 19.31 -7.52 16.69
CA ARG A 503 20.45 -6.95 17.44
C ARG A 503 20.81 -5.48 17.25
#